data_AF-A0A6A0A541-F1
#
_entry.id   AF-A0A6A0A541-F1
#
_cell.length_a   1.000
_cell.length_b   1.000
_cell.length_c   1.000
_cell.angle_alpha   90.00
_cell.angle_beta   90.00
_cell.angle_gamma   90.00
#
_symmetry.space_group_name_H-M   'P 1'
#
loop_
_entity.id
_entity.type
_entity.pdbx_description
1 polymer ?
#
loop_
_entity_poly.entity_id
_entity_poly.type
_entity_poly.pdbx_seq_one_letter_code
_entity_poly.pdbx_strand_id
1 'polypeptide(L)'
;MALTAAQMTMLEAMFPRHIMEQIASHGATSNLTEKASGGNGWQNVATMDLSKLATHHECVTIMFTDIVGFTAFSKECTPGQVMSFLNELFSKMDGLLDKHNVYKVETAGDCYIICGGLLDEDEDGFKTVASGSPTRVAKIKAARRALNFAVEMMRVASTVMMPNTGKPVVLRAGLHSGPVVSGLVGSRLPKFSLFGDTMNTASRMESTSVPGRIQVSQATYELLRDPRPSRWQPTGGVQVKGKGLMHTYLMAEEVTRMRRTSTAGAPPDTLPTGSAAL
;
A
#
# COMPACT_ATOMS: atom_id res chain seq x y z
N MET A 1 -31.73 15.43 -2.88
CA MET A 1 -30.80 15.91 -3.93
C MET A 1 -29.85 14.75 -4.19
N ALA A 2 -29.81 14.20 -5.41
CA ALA A 2 -28.88 13.12 -5.73
C ALA A 2 -27.44 13.64 -5.69
N LEU A 3 -26.50 12.84 -5.17
CA LEU A 3 -25.08 13.19 -5.20
C LEU A 3 -24.64 13.34 -6.66
N THR A 4 -23.78 14.32 -6.94
CA THR A 4 -23.18 14.45 -8.28
C THR A 4 -22.26 13.27 -8.57
N ALA A 5 -22.03 12.94 -9.84
CA ALA A 5 -21.10 11.88 -10.22
C ALA A 5 -19.71 12.05 -9.56
N ALA A 6 -19.21 13.29 -9.52
CA ALA A 6 -17.94 13.62 -8.86
C ALA A 6 -17.96 13.37 -7.33
N GLN A 7 -19.07 13.65 -6.66
CA GLN A 7 -19.23 13.35 -5.23
C GLN A 7 -19.27 11.84 -4.98
N MET A 8 -19.91 11.08 -5.86
CA MET A 8 -19.97 9.61 -5.76
C MET A 8 -18.59 8.99 -5.97
N THR A 9 -17.86 9.42 -7.00
CA THR A 9 -16.47 8.97 -7.23
C THR A 9 -15.55 9.29 -6.06
N MET A 10 -15.71 10.46 -5.41
CA MET A 10 -14.93 10.80 -4.22
C MET A 10 -15.25 9.88 -3.04
N LEU A 11 -16.52 9.52 -2.85
CA LEU A 11 -16.92 8.59 -1.78
C LEU A 11 -16.42 7.17 -2.04
N GLU A 12 -16.51 6.69 -3.28
CA GLU A 12 -15.97 5.39 -3.72
C GLU A 12 -14.44 5.31 -3.52
N ALA A 13 -13.74 6.44 -3.66
CA ALA A 13 -12.30 6.50 -3.37
C ALA A 13 -11.98 6.46 -1.87
N MET A 14 -12.93 6.85 -1.00
CA MET A 14 -12.72 6.94 0.45
C MET A 14 -13.18 5.68 1.20
N PHE A 15 -14.25 5.02 0.76
CA PHE A 15 -14.90 3.94 1.50
C PHE A 15 -15.27 2.73 0.61
N PRO A 16 -15.13 1.49 1.12
CA PRO A 16 -15.68 0.29 0.46
C PRO A 16 -17.22 0.38 0.25
N ARG A 17 -17.74 -0.31 -0.78
CA ARG A 17 -19.15 -0.20 -1.19
C ARG A 17 -20.17 -0.48 -0.08
N HIS A 18 -20.07 -1.60 0.62
CA HIS A 18 -21.00 -1.94 1.71
C HIS A 18 -20.99 -0.91 2.86
N ILE A 19 -19.86 -0.24 3.11
CA ILE A 19 -19.80 0.87 4.09
C ILE A 19 -20.63 2.04 3.60
N MET A 20 -20.50 2.41 2.32
CA MET A 20 -21.31 3.47 1.72
C MET A 20 -22.80 3.10 1.73
N GLU A 21 -23.16 1.86 1.40
CA GLU A 21 -24.55 1.37 1.42
C GLU A 21 -25.15 1.37 2.83
N GLN A 22 -24.36 0.99 3.84
CA GLN A 22 -24.80 1.05 5.24
C GLN A 22 -24.98 2.49 5.72
N ILE A 23 -24.09 3.41 5.36
CA ILE A 23 -24.24 4.84 5.64
C ILE A 23 -25.50 5.40 4.94
N ALA A 24 -25.73 5.04 3.67
CA ALA A 24 -26.88 5.50 2.88
C ALA A 24 -28.23 4.97 3.42
N SER A 25 -28.30 3.70 3.79
CA SER A 25 -29.51 3.07 4.35
C SER A 25 -29.90 3.63 5.72
N HIS A 26 -28.92 4.00 6.55
CA HIS A 26 -29.18 4.67 7.84
C HIS A 26 -29.58 6.14 7.67
N GLY A 27 -28.98 6.86 6.71
CA GLY A 27 -29.43 8.20 6.34
C GLY A 27 -30.87 8.22 5.79
N ALA A 28 -31.28 7.18 5.07
CA ALA A 28 -32.64 7.02 4.55
C ALA A 28 -33.66 6.70 5.65
N THR A 29 -33.29 5.92 6.67
CA THR A 29 -34.18 5.60 7.81
C THR A 29 -34.32 6.78 8.78
N SER A 30 -33.27 7.59 8.99
CA SER A 30 -33.38 8.83 9.79
C SER A 30 -34.27 9.90 9.14
N ASN A 31 -34.35 9.93 7.81
CA ASN A 31 -35.19 10.88 7.07
C ASN A 31 -36.69 10.58 7.15
N LEU A 32 -37.10 9.40 7.62
CA LEU A 32 -38.51 9.07 7.88
C LEU A 32 -38.98 9.58 9.26
N THR A 33 -38.05 9.84 10.20
CA THR A 33 -38.36 10.32 11.56
C THR A 33 -38.14 11.82 11.76
N GLU A 34 -37.31 12.50 10.96
CA GLU A 34 -37.06 13.94 11.10
C GLU A 34 -37.37 14.71 9.82
N LYS A 35 -38.66 14.93 9.56
CA LYS A 35 -39.12 15.98 8.65
C LYS A 35 -39.20 17.33 9.37
N ALA A 36 -38.16 17.73 10.11
CA ALA A 36 -38.15 19.00 10.84
C ALA A 36 -36.76 19.50 11.29
N SER A 37 -35.73 19.46 10.45
CA SER A 37 -34.66 20.48 10.44
C SER A 37 -33.70 20.19 9.30
N GLY A 38 -33.23 21.23 8.61
CA GLY A 38 -32.33 21.13 7.46
C GLY A 38 -30.90 20.72 7.82
N GLY A 39 -30.73 19.58 8.50
CA GLY A 39 -29.43 18.99 8.82
C GLY A 39 -28.88 18.18 7.65
N ASN A 40 -27.60 18.39 7.32
CA ASN A 40 -26.89 17.57 6.34
C ASN A 40 -26.77 16.13 6.89
N GLY A 41 -27.10 15.11 6.10
CA GLY A 41 -27.15 13.68 6.52
C GLY A 41 -25.88 13.11 7.18
N TRP A 42 -24.79 13.87 7.21
CA TRP A 42 -23.56 13.59 7.96
C TRP A 42 -23.69 13.75 9.47
N GLN A 43 -24.65 14.55 9.95
CA GLN A 43 -24.92 14.70 11.38
C GLN A 43 -25.38 13.37 12.03
N ASN A 44 -25.85 12.41 11.22
CA ASN A 44 -26.35 11.11 11.67
C ASN A 44 -25.30 9.97 11.64
N VAL A 45 -24.06 10.23 11.19
CA VAL A 45 -22.97 9.23 11.34
C VAL A 45 -22.52 9.14 12.81
N ALA A 46 -22.70 10.23 13.57
CA ALA A 46 -22.35 10.28 14.99
C ALA A 46 -23.24 9.41 15.91
N THR A 47 -24.44 9.06 15.46
CA THR A 47 -25.38 8.17 16.17
C THR A 47 -25.33 6.72 15.65
N MET A 48 -24.53 6.46 14.62
CA MET A 48 -24.38 5.14 14.03
C MET A 48 -23.43 4.30 14.89
N ASP A 49 -23.85 3.08 15.23
CA ASP A 49 -22.97 2.13 15.92
C ASP A 49 -21.96 1.53 14.91
N LEU A 50 -20.91 2.31 14.64
CA LEU A 50 -19.86 1.97 13.69
C LEU A 50 -19.08 0.70 14.08
N SER A 51 -19.23 0.23 15.32
CA SER A 51 -18.62 -1.03 15.76
C SER A 51 -19.16 -2.25 14.99
N LYS A 52 -20.40 -2.17 14.46
CA LYS A 52 -21.00 -3.21 13.61
C LYS A 52 -20.37 -3.31 12.21
N LEU A 53 -19.57 -2.33 11.82
CA LEU A 53 -18.79 -2.34 10.57
C LEU A 53 -17.40 -2.96 10.77
N ALA A 54 -17.11 -3.47 11.98
CA ALA A 54 -15.87 -4.15 12.25
C ALA A 54 -15.88 -5.55 11.63
N THR A 55 -14.97 -5.80 10.71
CA THR A 55 -14.79 -7.09 10.04
C THR A 55 -13.44 -7.67 10.41
N HIS A 56 -13.44 -8.90 10.91
CA HIS A 56 -12.21 -9.65 11.17
C HIS A 56 -11.71 -10.31 9.88
N HIS A 57 -10.42 -10.13 9.61
CA HIS A 57 -9.70 -10.70 8.48
C HIS A 57 -8.68 -11.68 9.01
N GLU A 58 -8.76 -12.94 8.60
CA GLU A 58 -7.82 -13.97 9.07
C GLU A 58 -6.39 -13.73 8.55
N CYS A 59 -6.26 -13.24 7.31
CA CYS A 59 -4.95 -13.00 6.71
C CYS A 59 -5.01 -11.95 5.60
N VAL A 60 -4.43 -10.80 5.88
CA VAL A 60 -4.08 -9.78 4.88
C VAL A 60 -2.57 -9.67 4.78
N THR A 61 -2.05 -8.94 3.78
CA THR A 61 -0.63 -8.56 3.73
C THR A 61 -0.50 -7.05 3.79
N ILE A 62 0.06 -6.56 4.89
CA ILE A 62 0.32 -5.14 5.12
C ILE A 62 1.72 -4.79 4.64
N MET A 63 1.85 -3.66 3.97
CA MET A 63 3.14 -3.04 3.68
C MET A 63 3.21 -1.67 4.33
N PHE A 64 4.28 -1.42 5.06
CA PHE A 64 4.72 -0.09 5.47
C PHE A 64 5.89 0.35 4.59
N THR A 65 5.98 1.65 4.33
CA THR A 65 7.12 2.27 3.67
C THR A 65 7.52 3.57 4.36
N ASP A 66 8.77 3.99 4.20
CA ASP A 66 9.32 5.20 4.80
C ASP A 66 10.35 5.84 3.84
N ILE A 67 10.44 7.17 3.85
CA ILE A 67 11.39 7.91 3.00
C ILE A 67 12.70 8.09 3.78
N VAL A 68 13.77 7.50 3.25
CA VAL A 68 15.08 7.60 3.89
C VAL A 68 15.56 9.04 3.90
N GLY A 69 15.76 9.60 5.10
CA GLY A 69 16.27 10.95 5.30
C GLY A 69 15.20 12.04 5.32
N PHE A 70 13.91 11.68 5.32
CA PHE A 70 12.82 12.66 5.31
C PHE A 70 12.84 13.63 6.49
N THR A 71 13.16 13.18 7.71
CA THR A 71 13.22 14.06 8.89
C THR A 71 14.27 15.16 8.75
N ALA A 72 15.38 14.90 8.07
CA ALA A 72 16.38 15.93 7.79
C ALA A 72 15.88 16.88 6.70
N PHE A 73 15.36 16.32 5.60
CA PHE A 73 14.76 17.07 4.50
C PHE A 73 13.64 18.03 4.97
N SER A 74 12.74 17.57 5.83
CA SER A 74 11.59 18.37 6.28
C SER A 74 11.98 19.53 7.22
N LYS A 75 13.20 19.51 7.78
CA LYS A 75 13.77 20.62 8.56
C LYS A 75 14.47 21.66 7.69
N GLU A 76 14.98 21.26 6.53
CA GLU A 76 15.76 22.10 5.62
C GLU A 76 14.88 22.80 4.57
N CYS A 77 13.71 22.24 4.26
CA CYS A 77 12.80 22.76 3.26
C CYS A 77 11.62 23.54 3.85
N THR A 78 11.07 24.45 3.06
CA THR A 78 9.82 25.13 3.42
C THR A 78 8.65 24.14 3.44
N PRO A 79 7.61 24.38 4.27
CA PRO A 79 6.43 23.52 4.29
C PRO A 79 5.78 23.34 2.91
N GLY A 80 5.78 24.38 2.07
CA GLY A 80 5.25 24.30 0.70
C GLY A 80 6.05 23.34 -0.20
N GLN A 81 7.38 23.33 -0.08
CA GLN A 81 8.24 22.39 -0.82
C GLN A 81 8.01 20.95 -0.35
N VAL A 82 7.89 20.72 0.96
CA VAL A 82 7.60 19.40 1.53
C VAL A 82 6.24 18.88 1.04
N MET A 83 5.21 19.73 1.06
CA MET A 83 3.87 19.38 0.59
C MET A 83 3.85 19.05 -0.90
N SER A 84 4.48 19.88 -1.74
CA SER A 84 4.58 19.63 -3.18
C SER A 84 5.31 18.33 -3.48
N PHE A 85 6.41 18.07 -2.79
CA PHE A 85 7.20 16.84 -2.93
C PHE A 85 6.39 15.59 -2.54
N LEU A 86 5.75 15.60 -1.37
CA LEU A 86 4.93 14.47 -0.92
C LEU A 86 3.75 14.24 -1.86
N ASN A 87 3.11 15.30 -2.34
CA ASN A 87 2.01 15.17 -3.30
C ASN A 87 2.47 14.53 -4.62
N GLU A 88 3.60 14.96 -5.19
CA GLU A 88 4.16 14.34 -6.40
C GLU A 88 4.45 12.86 -6.18
N LEU A 89 5.16 12.53 -5.09
CA LEU A 89 5.56 11.16 -4.78
C LEU A 89 4.34 10.26 -4.57
N PHE A 90 3.41 10.66 -3.70
CA PHE A 90 2.24 9.86 -3.37
C PHE A 90 1.26 9.76 -4.55
N SER A 91 1.11 10.78 -5.38
CA SER A 91 0.28 10.69 -6.60
C SER A 91 0.80 9.62 -7.56
N LYS A 92 2.13 9.53 -7.74
CA LYS A 92 2.74 8.48 -8.57
C LYS A 92 2.54 7.08 -7.97
N MET A 93 2.54 6.95 -6.65
CA MET A 93 2.27 5.68 -5.95
C MET A 93 0.79 5.30 -6.02
N ASP A 94 -0.11 6.27 -5.89
CA ASP A 94 -1.56 6.08 -6.01
C ASP A 94 -1.93 5.52 -7.39
N GLY A 95 -1.23 5.94 -8.45
CA GLY A 95 -1.37 5.39 -9.79
C GLY A 95 -1.04 3.88 -9.93
N LEU A 96 -0.45 3.25 -8.91
CA LEU A 96 -0.14 1.81 -8.89
C LEU A 96 -1.22 0.97 -8.18
N LEU A 97 -2.16 1.57 -7.46
CA LEU A 97 -3.08 0.86 -6.56
C LEU A 97 -3.98 -0.13 -7.31
N ASP A 98 -4.66 0.32 -8.36
CA ASP A 98 -5.56 -0.52 -9.14
C ASP A 98 -4.81 -1.57 -9.94
N LYS A 99 -3.66 -1.21 -10.50
CA LYS A 99 -2.79 -2.13 -11.26
C LYS A 99 -2.41 -3.37 -10.45
N HIS A 100 -2.12 -3.20 -9.17
CA HIS A 100 -1.74 -4.31 -8.29
C HIS A 100 -2.90 -4.83 -7.44
N ASN A 101 -4.09 -4.24 -7.57
CA ASN A 101 -5.28 -4.54 -6.78
C ASN A 101 -4.96 -4.63 -5.27
N VAL A 102 -4.40 -3.53 -4.75
CA VAL A 102 -4.12 -3.31 -3.32
C VAL A 102 -4.90 -2.11 -2.82
N TYR A 103 -5.21 -2.09 -1.53
CA TYR A 103 -5.92 -0.98 -0.88
C TYR A 103 -4.94 -0.05 -0.18
N LYS A 104 -5.06 1.26 -0.41
CA LYS A 104 -4.34 2.29 0.35
C LYS A 104 -5.00 2.45 1.70
N VAL A 105 -4.27 2.12 2.78
CA VAL A 105 -4.80 2.21 4.14
C VAL A 105 -4.77 3.66 4.60
N GLU A 106 -3.58 4.26 4.60
CA GLU A 106 -3.38 5.66 4.96
C GLU A 106 -1.97 6.12 4.59
N THR A 107 -1.76 7.42 4.71
CA THR A 107 -0.44 8.04 4.82
C THR A 107 -0.29 8.67 6.20
N ALA A 108 0.89 8.58 6.78
CA ALA A 108 1.21 9.16 8.09
C ALA A 108 2.61 9.80 8.04
N GLY A 109 2.67 11.12 7.88
CA GLY A 109 3.92 11.80 7.55
C GLY A 109 4.41 11.37 6.16
N ASP A 110 5.63 10.85 6.09
CA ASP A 110 6.25 10.26 4.91
C ASP A 110 5.97 8.76 4.74
N CYS A 111 5.29 8.15 5.71
CA CYS A 111 4.90 6.75 5.62
C CYS A 111 3.70 6.56 4.68
N TYR A 112 3.81 5.57 3.79
CA TYR A 112 2.73 5.14 2.89
C TYR A 112 2.40 3.67 3.13
N ILE A 113 1.14 3.39 3.45
CA ILE A 113 0.68 2.08 3.94
C ILE A 113 -0.35 1.49 2.98
N ILE A 114 -0.13 0.25 2.55
CA ILE A 114 -1.10 -0.52 1.75
C ILE A 114 -1.43 -1.86 2.37
N CYS A 115 -2.54 -2.42 1.93
CA CYS A 115 -3.02 -3.72 2.32
C CYS A 115 -3.44 -4.54 1.09
N GLY A 116 -2.86 -5.73 0.94
CA GLY A 116 -3.28 -6.73 -0.03
C GLY A 116 -4.23 -7.75 0.62
N GLY A 117 -5.31 -8.09 -0.08
CA GLY A 117 -6.28 -9.10 0.37
C GLY A 117 -7.36 -8.59 1.32
N LEU A 118 -7.49 -7.27 1.48
CA LEU A 118 -8.55 -6.65 2.27
C LEU A 118 -9.87 -6.54 1.52
N LEU A 119 -9.78 -6.23 0.22
CA LEU A 119 -10.93 -6.04 -0.65
C LEU A 119 -11.01 -7.17 -1.68
N ASP A 120 -12.24 -7.54 -2.02
CA ASP A 120 -12.60 -8.39 -3.13
C ASP A 120 -13.57 -7.65 -4.06
N GLU A 121 -13.81 -8.20 -5.25
CA GLU A 121 -14.82 -7.69 -6.18
C GLU A 121 -16.13 -8.47 -5.99
N ASP A 122 -17.25 -7.75 -5.89
CA ASP A 122 -18.59 -8.36 -5.89
C ASP A 122 -19.04 -8.77 -7.31
N GLU A 123 -20.24 -9.34 -7.43
CA GLU A 123 -20.79 -9.82 -8.72
C GLU A 123 -20.93 -8.69 -9.76
N ASP A 124 -21.06 -7.44 -9.30
CA ASP A 124 -21.18 -6.25 -10.13
C ASP A 124 -19.81 -5.61 -10.44
N GLY A 125 -18.71 -6.17 -9.92
CA GLY A 125 -17.34 -5.67 -10.09
C GLY A 125 -16.94 -4.54 -9.15
N PHE A 126 -17.70 -4.27 -8.09
CA PHE A 126 -17.36 -3.23 -7.11
C PHE A 126 -16.51 -3.78 -5.98
N LYS A 127 -15.64 -2.92 -5.43
CA LYS A 127 -14.77 -3.29 -4.30
C LYS A 127 -15.55 -3.38 -2.99
N THR A 128 -15.57 -4.57 -2.40
CA THR A 128 -16.15 -4.83 -1.07
C THR A 128 -15.11 -5.44 -0.12
N VAL A 129 -15.34 -5.35 1.19
CA VAL A 129 -14.44 -5.97 2.17
C VAL A 129 -14.60 -7.47 2.09
N ALA A 130 -13.48 -8.18 1.94
CA ALA A 130 -13.47 -9.63 1.85
C ALA A 130 -14.13 -10.23 3.10
N SER A 131 -15.05 -11.17 2.91
CA SER A 131 -15.73 -11.86 4.00
C SER A 131 -15.39 -13.35 3.98
N GLY A 132 -15.32 -13.96 5.17
CA GLY A 132 -15.00 -15.38 5.34
C GLY A 132 -13.51 -15.69 5.45
N SER A 133 -13.19 -16.98 5.53
CA SER A 133 -11.81 -17.49 5.66
C SER A 133 -11.16 -17.59 4.27
N PRO A 134 -10.07 -16.86 3.99
CA PRO A 134 -9.42 -16.91 2.69
C PRO A 134 -8.71 -18.24 2.47
N THR A 135 -8.85 -18.82 1.27
CA THR A 135 -8.09 -20.01 0.88
C THR A 135 -6.58 -19.73 0.89
N ARG A 136 -5.75 -20.78 1.00
CA ARG A 136 -4.29 -20.67 0.86
C ARG A 136 -3.90 -19.90 -0.42
N VAL A 137 -4.58 -20.17 -1.53
CA VAL A 137 -4.33 -19.52 -2.82
C VAL A 137 -4.63 -18.02 -2.77
N ALA A 138 -5.74 -17.63 -2.14
CA ALA A 138 -6.09 -16.22 -1.94
C ALA A 138 -5.05 -15.49 -1.08
N LYS A 139 -4.58 -16.12 0.01
CA LYS A 139 -3.51 -15.57 0.87
C LYS A 139 -2.21 -15.35 0.08
N ILE A 140 -1.82 -16.31 -0.78
CA ILE A 140 -0.64 -16.19 -1.65
C ILE A 140 -0.82 -15.07 -2.68
N LYS A 141 -2.00 -14.96 -3.32
CA LYS A 141 -2.32 -13.90 -4.28
C LYS A 141 -2.25 -12.52 -3.62
N ALA A 142 -2.79 -12.38 -2.41
CA ALA A 142 -2.71 -11.15 -1.62
C ALA A 142 -1.25 -10.74 -1.32
N ALA A 143 -0.42 -11.68 -0.83
CA ALA A 143 0.99 -11.41 -0.57
C ALA A 143 1.76 -11.03 -1.84
N ARG A 144 1.51 -11.72 -2.96
CA ARG A 144 2.14 -11.42 -4.26
C ARG A 144 1.75 -10.04 -4.80
N ARG A 145 0.46 -9.66 -4.68
CA ARG A 145 -0.03 -8.32 -5.06
C ARG A 145 0.71 -7.22 -4.28
N ALA A 146 0.78 -7.35 -2.95
CA ALA A 146 1.51 -6.41 -2.10
C ALA A 146 3.01 -6.34 -2.44
N LEU A 147 3.65 -7.49 -2.69
CA LEU A 147 5.06 -7.53 -3.08
C LEU A 147 5.32 -6.88 -4.44
N ASN A 148 4.48 -7.14 -5.43
CA ASN A 148 4.61 -6.56 -6.77
C ASN A 148 4.41 -5.04 -6.73
N PHE A 149 3.42 -4.58 -5.96
CA PHE A 149 3.24 -3.16 -5.66
C PHE A 149 4.51 -2.58 -5.03
N ALA A 150 5.06 -3.23 -4.00
CA ALA A 150 6.30 -2.78 -3.35
C ALA A 150 7.44 -2.60 -4.35
N VAL A 151 7.71 -3.62 -5.19
CA VAL A 151 8.80 -3.57 -6.18
C VAL A 151 8.60 -2.43 -7.18
N GLU A 152 7.39 -2.22 -7.69
CA GLU A 152 7.12 -1.14 -8.63
C GLU A 152 7.14 0.23 -7.97
N MET A 153 6.63 0.34 -6.74
CA MET A 153 6.68 1.55 -5.92
C MET A 153 8.11 2.03 -5.68
N MET A 154 9.05 1.12 -5.35
CA MET A 154 10.46 1.46 -5.18
C MET A 154 11.04 2.08 -6.46
N ARG A 155 10.66 1.55 -7.64
CA ARG A 155 11.14 2.04 -8.94
C ARG A 155 10.55 3.41 -9.27
N VAL A 156 9.24 3.57 -9.10
CA VAL A 156 8.55 4.83 -9.36
C VAL A 156 9.04 5.93 -8.42
N ALA A 157 9.24 5.63 -7.13
CA ALA A 157 9.79 6.56 -6.16
C ALA A 157 11.18 7.07 -6.59
N SER A 158 12.04 6.19 -7.11
CA SER A 158 13.37 6.58 -7.60
C SER A 158 13.37 7.52 -8.81
N THR A 159 12.20 7.80 -9.41
CA THR A 159 12.05 8.82 -10.46
C THR A 159 11.81 10.22 -9.91
N VAL A 160 11.48 10.34 -8.63
CA VAL A 160 11.26 11.60 -7.93
C VAL A 160 12.57 12.02 -7.26
N MET A 161 12.90 13.32 -7.33
CA MET A 161 14.12 13.87 -6.74
C MET A 161 13.81 14.58 -5.43
N MET A 162 14.65 14.36 -4.43
CA MET A 162 14.62 15.06 -3.15
C MET A 162 15.00 16.54 -3.37
N PRO A 163 14.14 17.53 -3.04
CA PRO A 163 14.41 18.94 -3.33
C PRO A 163 15.69 19.51 -2.70
N ASN A 164 16.08 19.04 -1.51
CA ASN A 164 17.26 19.53 -0.80
C ASN A 164 18.59 18.94 -1.31
N THR A 165 18.57 17.71 -1.83
CA THR A 165 19.80 17.00 -2.23
C THR A 165 19.93 16.77 -3.73
N GLY A 166 18.85 16.92 -4.50
CA GLY A 166 18.79 16.57 -5.93
C GLY A 166 18.97 15.07 -6.21
N LYS A 167 18.96 14.22 -5.18
CA LYS A 167 19.12 12.77 -5.32
C LYS A 167 17.77 12.07 -5.46
N PRO A 168 17.70 10.91 -6.13
CA PRO A 168 16.51 10.08 -6.17
C PRO A 168 15.99 9.72 -4.77
N VAL A 169 14.67 9.65 -4.61
CA VAL A 169 14.05 9.12 -3.40
C VAL A 169 14.47 7.67 -3.19
N VAL A 170 14.90 7.35 -1.97
CA VAL A 170 15.18 6.00 -1.52
C VAL A 170 14.17 5.66 -0.43
N LEU A 171 13.43 4.57 -0.63
CA LEU A 171 12.46 4.08 0.36
C LEU A 171 13.03 2.92 1.17
N ARG A 172 12.48 2.71 2.36
CA ARG A 172 12.43 1.41 3.02
C ARG A 172 11.04 0.82 2.83
N ALA A 173 10.95 -0.50 2.74
CA ALA A 173 9.67 -1.19 2.72
C ALA A 173 9.71 -2.45 3.61
N GLY A 174 8.62 -2.68 4.32
CA GLY A 174 8.43 -3.82 5.21
C GLY A 174 7.06 -4.47 5.02
N LEU A 175 7.02 -5.79 4.84
CA LEU A 175 5.77 -6.53 4.69
C LEU A 175 5.59 -7.61 5.77
N HIS A 176 4.35 -7.70 6.27
CA HIS A 176 3.91 -8.78 7.13
C HIS A 176 2.50 -9.25 6.75
N SER A 177 2.26 -10.55 6.90
CA SER A 177 0.98 -11.18 6.61
C SER A 177 0.43 -11.80 7.88
N GLY A 178 -0.82 -11.49 8.19
CA GLY A 178 -1.45 -11.89 9.45
C GLY A 178 -2.87 -11.33 9.60
N PRO A 179 -3.52 -11.61 10.74
CA PRO A 179 -4.89 -11.19 10.99
C PRO A 179 -5.00 -9.70 11.30
N VAL A 180 -6.10 -9.08 10.88
CA VAL A 180 -6.45 -7.69 11.23
C VAL A 180 -7.95 -7.57 11.46
N VAL A 181 -8.37 -6.50 12.10
CA VAL A 181 -9.77 -6.05 12.12
C VAL A 181 -9.83 -4.75 11.32
N SER A 182 -10.73 -4.67 10.35
CA SER A 182 -11.03 -3.44 9.63
C SER A 182 -12.32 -2.82 10.14
N GLY A 183 -12.43 -1.50 10.20
CA GLY A 183 -13.69 -0.85 10.58
C GLY A 183 -13.63 0.67 10.43
N LEU A 184 -14.79 1.32 10.59
CA LEU A 184 -14.90 2.78 10.56
C LEU A 184 -14.72 3.35 11.97
N VAL A 185 -13.84 4.34 12.12
CA VAL A 185 -13.57 4.97 13.42
C VAL A 185 -13.76 6.48 13.35
N GLY A 186 -14.38 7.04 14.39
CA GLY A 186 -14.57 8.48 14.56
C GLY A 186 -15.92 8.99 14.04
N SER A 187 -16.47 10.00 14.71
CA SER A 187 -17.80 10.55 14.43
C SER A 187 -17.81 11.83 13.59
N ARG A 188 -16.70 12.59 13.57
CA ARG A 188 -16.60 13.87 12.85
C ARG A 188 -15.74 13.83 11.59
N LEU A 189 -14.91 12.78 11.45
CA LEU A 189 -14.16 12.43 10.24
C LEU A 189 -13.98 10.90 10.22
N PRO A 190 -15.05 10.15 9.90
CA PRO A 190 -15.00 8.71 9.93
C PRO A 190 -13.92 8.19 8.98
N LYS A 191 -13.00 7.37 9.51
CA LYS A 191 -11.88 6.80 8.74
C LYS A 191 -11.95 5.30 8.76
N PHE A 192 -11.93 4.69 7.57
CA PHE A 192 -11.77 3.25 7.46
C PHE A 192 -10.33 2.89 7.85
N SER A 193 -10.18 2.11 8.91
CA SER A 193 -8.91 1.88 9.57
C SER A 193 -8.69 0.38 9.80
N LEU A 194 -7.42 -0.01 9.88
CA LEU A 194 -7.00 -1.38 10.21
C LEU A 194 -6.37 -1.43 11.59
N PHE A 195 -6.77 -2.41 12.39
CA PHE A 195 -6.25 -2.65 13.72
C PHE A 195 -5.75 -4.09 13.85
N GLY A 196 -4.76 -4.27 14.72
CA GLY A 196 -4.20 -5.58 15.03
C GLY A 196 -2.69 -5.54 15.09
N ASP A 197 -2.14 -6.55 15.76
CA ASP A 197 -0.71 -6.70 15.95
C ASP A 197 0.06 -6.93 14.63
N THR A 198 -0.65 -7.35 13.57
CA THR A 198 -0.11 -7.42 12.20
C THR A 198 0.39 -6.05 11.71
N MET A 199 -0.30 -4.95 12.04
CA MET A 199 0.13 -3.58 11.69
C MET A 199 1.45 -3.23 12.37
N ASN A 200 1.57 -3.54 13.67
CA ASN A 200 2.79 -3.30 14.44
C ASN A 200 3.95 -4.14 13.90
N THR A 201 3.70 -5.39 13.53
CA THR A 201 4.75 -6.25 12.99
C THR A 201 5.20 -5.76 11.60
N ALA A 202 4.28 -5.33 10.74
CA ALA A 202 4.61 -4.78 9.43
C ALA A 202 5.46 -3.50 9.53
N SER A 203 5.11 -2.58 10.44
CA SER A 203 5.92 -1.36 10.66
C SER A 203 7.30 -1.69 11.24
N ARG A 204 7.45 -2.78 11.99
CA ARG A 204 8.78 -3.27 12.42
C ARG A 204 9.59 -3.85 11.26
N MET A 205 8.94 -4.51 10.30
CA MET A 205 9.64 -4.98 9.10
C MET A 205 10.17 -3.80 8.28
N GLU A 206 9.45 -2.68 8.25
CA GLU A 206 9.89 -1.46 7.54
C GLU A 206 11.05 -0.80 8.30
N SER A 207 10.85 -0.48 9.57
CA SER A 207 11.83 0.28 10.36
C SER A 207 13.16 -0.44 10.59
N THR A 208 13.18 -1.77 10.45
CA THR A 208 14.41 -2.59 10.50
C THR A 208 14.95 -2.95 9.13
N SER A 209 14.28 -2.53 8.06
CA SER A 209 14.73 -2.71 6.68
C SER A 209 15.92 -1.80 6.36
N VAL A 210 16.70 -2.24 5.38
CA VAL A 210 17.83 -1.48 4.84
C VAL A 210 17.32 -0.50 3.77
N PRO A 211 17.87 0.74 3.68
CA PRO A 211 17.55 1.66 2.59
C PRO A 211 17.56 1.00 1.21
N GLY A 212 16.51 1.23 0.42
CA GLY A 212 16.37 0.69 -0.93
C GLY A 212 15.96 -0.79 -0.98
N ARG A 213 15.61 -1.40 0.14
CA ARG A 213 15.25 -2.82 0.23
C ARG A 213 13.83 -3.04 0.72
N ILE A 214 13.32 -4.22 0.36
CA ILE A 214 12.05 -4.76 0.84
C ILE A 214 12.38 -5.87 1.83
N GLN A 215 11.95 -5.71 3.08
CA GLN A 215 12.04 -6.72 4.12
C GLN A 215 10.68 -7.38 4.33
N VAL A 216 10.69 -8.69 4.56
CA VAL A 216 9.47 -9.45 4.86
C VAL A 216 9.65 -10.31 6.10
N SER A 217 8.58 -10.45 6.87
CA SER A 217 8.51 -11.44 7.95
C SER A 217 8.54 -12.88 7.42
N GLN A 218 8.82 -13.85 8.31
CA GLN A 218 8.69 -15.27 7.99
C GLN A 218 7.32 -15.66 7.45
N ALA A 219 6.22 -15.17 8.05
CA ALA A 219 4.86 -15.50 7.61
C ALA A 219 4.61 -15.10 6.14
N THR A 220 5.07 -13.91 5.77
CA THR A 220 4.96 -13.42 4.38
C THR A 220 5.90 -14.18 3.45
N TYR A 221 7.12 -14.49 3.90
CA TYR A 221 8.07 -15.31 3.13
C TYR A 221 7.48 -16.70 2.80
N GLU A 222 6.82 -17.36 3.74
CA GLU A 222 6.18 -18.68 3.54
C GLU A 222 5.00 -18.64 2.56
N LEU A 223 4.33 -17.50 2.43
CA LEU A 223 3.32 -17.26 1.38
C LEU A 223 3.96 -17.01 0.02
N LEU A 224 5.09 -16.30 0.02
CA LEU A 224 5.78 -15.87 -1.20
C LEU A 224 6.77 -16.88 -1.74
N ARG A 225 7.07 -17.96 -0.99
CA ARG A 225 8.09 -18.98 -1.27
C ARG A 225 8.28 -19.16 -2.77
N ASP A 226 9.40 -18.64 -3.26
CA ASP A 226 9.82 -18.72 -4.65
C ASP A 226 10.73 -19.96 -4.77
N PRO A 227 10.55 -20.83 -5.77
CA PRO A 227 11.46 -21.94 -6.00
C PRO A 227 12.91 -21.49 -6.27
N ARG A 228 13.15 -20.20 -6.57
CA ARG A 228 14.49 -19.65 -6.73
C ARG A 228 15.04 -19.15 -5.40
N PRO A 229 16.08 -19.81 -4.83
CA PRO A 229 16.62 -19.45 -3.53
C PRO A 229 17.31 -18.07 -3.52
N SER A 230 17.78 -17.58 -4.67
CA SER A 230 18.51 -16.30 -4.78
C SER A 230 17.68 -15.04 -4.52
N ARG A 231 16.34 -15.16 -4.50
CA ARG A 231 15.45 -13.99 -4.38
C ARG A 231 15.41 -13.39 -2.97
N TRP A 232 15.74 -14.19 -1.95
CA TRP A 232 15.58 -13.83 -0.55
C TRP A 232 16.83 -14.14 0.25
N GLN A 233 17.24 -13.19 1.09
CA GLN A 233 18.39 -13.32 1.98
C GLN A 233 17.90 -13.29 3.43
N PRO A 234 18.17 -14.32 4.24
CA PRO A 234 17.88 -14.29 5.66
C PRO A 234 18.64 -13.14 6.34
N THR A 235 17.99 -12.42 7.25
CA THR A 235 18.61 -11.29 7.97
C THR A 235 19.37 -11.70 9.23
N GLY A 236 19.26 -12.97 9.65
CA GLY A 236 19.63 -13.41 11.01
C GLY A 236 18.51 -13.21 12.04
N GLY A 237 17.41 -12.57 11.65
CA GLY A 237 16.25 -12.31 12.50
C GLY A 237 16.27 -10.92 13.13
N VAL A 238 15.09 -10.47 13.54
CA VAL A 238 14.86 -9.15 14.13
C VAL A 238 14.12 -9.33 15.45
N GLN A 239 14.53 -8.59 16.49
CA GLN A 239 13.80 -8.58 17.75
C GLN A 239 12.50 -7.79 17.62
N VAL A 240 11.37 -8.46 17.82
CA VAL A 240 10.05 -7.86 17.78
C VAL A 240 9.48 -7.79 19.19
N LYS A 241 9.15 -6.58 19.63
CA LYS A 241 8.61 -6.33 20.98
C LYS A 241 7.39 -7.22 21.23
N GLY A 242 7.43 -8.02 22.30
CA GLY A 242 6.36 -8.94 22.68
C GLY A 242 6.34 -10.28 21.93
N LYS A 243 7.20 -10.49 20.93
CA LYS A 243 7.31 -11.76 20.16
C LYS A 243 8.69 -12.42 20.22
N GLY A 244 9.71 -11.68 20.66
CA GLY A 244 11.09 -12.16 20.65
C GLY A 244 11.69 -12.15 19.25
N LEU A 245 12.61 -13.08 19.00
CA LEU A 245 13.34 -13.14 17.74
C LEU A 245 12.43 -13.66 16.63
N MET A 246 12.18 -12.81 15.64
CA MET A 246 11.41 -13.17 14.44
C MET A 246 12.36 -13.36 13.27
N HIS A 247 12.26 -14.47 12.55
CA HIS A 247 12.99 -14.64 11.30
C HIS A 247 12.43 -13.70 10.22
N THR A 248 13.32 -12.99 9.53
CA THR A 248 12.96 -12.07 8.47
C THR A 248 13.89 -12.26 7.28
N TYR A 249 13.43 -11.78 6.12
CA TYR A 249 14.09 -11.99 4.85
C TYR A 249 14.13 -10.67 4.08
N LEU A 250 15.28 -10.33 3.50
CA LEU A 250 15.43 -9.21 2.60
C LEU A 250 15.34 -9.69 1.15
N MET A 251 14.63 -8.95 0.32
CA MET A 251 14.64 -9.17 -1.13
C MET A 251 16.01 -8.78 -1.69
N ALA A 252 16.54 -9.60 -2.59
CA ALA A 252 17.82 -9.34 -3.26
C ALA A 252 17.78 -8.05 -4.12
N GLU A 253 18.87 -7.28 -4.12
CA GLU A 253 18.97 -5.97 -4.80
C GLU A 253 18.64 -6.02 -6.29
N GLU A 254 19.05 -7.10 -6.96
CA GLU A 254 18.88 -7.29 -8.39
C GLU A 254 17.41 -7.25 -8.81
N VAL A 255 16.52 -7.75 -7.96
CA VAL A 255 15.07 -7.80 -8.22
C VAL A 255 14.45 -6.41 -8.10
N THR A 256 14.96 -5.58 -7.20
CA THR A 256 14.53 -4.19 -7.03
C THR A 256 15.06 -3.30 -8.16
N ARG A 257 16.29 -3.55 -8.64
CA ARG A 257 16.98 -2.75 -9.68
C ARG A 257 16.62 -3.11 -11.15
N MET A 258 16.06 -4.29 -11.44
CA MET A 258 15.85 -4.73 -12.84
C MET A 258 14.72 -3.98 -13.57
N ARG A 259 15.11 -2.94 -14.35
CA ARG A 259 14.76 -2.72 -15.77
C ARG A 259 15.61 -1.61 -16.44
N ARG A 260 16.94 -1.71 -16.37
CA ARG A 260 17.88 -0.85 -17.14
C ARG A 260 18.93 -1.68 -17.89
N THR A 261 18.46 -2.52 -18.81
CA THR A 261 19.19 -3.12 -19.96
C THR A 261 18.09 -3.73 -20.84
N SER A 262 17.91 -3.51 -22.14
CA SER A 262 18.82 -3.09 -23.21
C SER A 262 18.00 -2.77 -24.47
N THR A 263 18.14 -1.57 -25.04
CA THR A 263 18.16 -1.31 -26.50
C THR A 263 19.03 -0.07 -26.72
N ALA A 264 20.32 -0.16 -26.42
CA ALA A 264 21.31 0.71 -27.02
C ALA A 264 21.86 -0.04 -28.23
N GLY A 265 21.77 0.58 -29.41
CA GLY A 265 22.02 -0.05 -30.70
C GLY A 265 23.39 -0.71 -30.79
N ALA A 266 23.41 -1.87 -31.44
CA ALA A 266 24.62 -2.43 -31.99
C ALA A 266 25.23 -1.40 -32.98
N PRO A 267 26.56 -1.17 -32.95
CA PRO A 267 27.19 -0.40 -34.02
C PRO A 267 27.09 -1.18 -35.35
N PRO A 268 27.01 -0.50 -36.50
CA PRO A 268 26.93 -1.17 -37.78
C PRO A 268 28.24 -1.92 -38.05
N ASP A 269 28.12 -3.18 -38.47
CA ASP A 269 29.21 -4.02 -38.94
C ASP A 269 30.03 -3.28 -39.99
N THR A 270 31.28 -2.97 -39.67
CA THR A 270 32.27 -2.58 -40.68
C THR A 270 32.75 -3.84 -41.39
N LEU A 271 32.26 -4.04 -42.61
CA LEU A 271 32.80 -4.99 -43.58
C LEU A 271 34.32 -4.80 -43.72
N PRO A 272 35.13 -5.87 -43.67
CA PRO A 272 36.54 -5.77 -44.00
C PRO A 272 36.71 -5.58 -45.51
N THR A 273 37.17 -4.40 -45.90
CA THR A 273 37.83 -4.13 -47.17
C THR A 273 39.24 -4.71 -47.13
N GLY A 274 39.60 -5.57 -48.10
CA GLY A 274 40.99 -6.04 -48.19
C GLY A 274 41.18 -7.25 -49.09
N SER A 275 41.55 -6.98 -50.34
CA SER A 275 41.86 -7.90 -51.43
C SER A 275 43.25 -8.55 -51.32
N ALA A 276 43.36 -9.76 -51.89
CA ALA A 276 44.51 -10.39 -52.55
C ALA A 276 45.75 -10.82 -51.74
N ALA A 277 46.05 -12.13 -51.78
CA ALA A 277 47.26 -12.66 -52.44
C ALA A 277 47.25 -14.21 -52.45
N LEU A 278 47.45 -14.76 -53.66
CA LEU A 278 47.79 -16.14 -54.07
C LEU A 278 46.72 -17.25 -53.90
#